data_AF-A0A7V8ZCR3-F1
#
_entry.id   AF-A0A7V8ZCR3-F1
#
_cell.length_a   1.000
_cell.length_b   1.000
_cell.length_c   1.000
_cell.angle_alpha   90.00
_cell.angle_beta   90.00
_cell.angle_gamma   90.00
#
_symmetry.space_group_name_H-M   'P 1'
#
loop_
_entity.id
_entity.type
_entity.pdbx_description
1 polymer ?
#
loop_
_entity_poly.entity_id
_entity_poly.type
_entity_poly.pdbx_seq_one_letter_code
_entity_poly.pdbx_strand_id
1 'polypeptide(L)'
;MADLEHPAGHTPSGAGRRPYGRGEFNRALVVNALIKPLNVIVLAAMLIAGVLLGVFAVMIPVALVVYGIAVARTYFDSDEADAVLARERAERGELEAATPRADPRAFAAPIGKLLGDAFAKQGRINEAIERAELPYGEVSAEVDRFVAAIEQTAGRAQLLFEALEDSPPSPVEARLKELRATGDPAKAQLVDALEHQLEVLRRMETQLDRFYDEMERLLIELDTVRGSLVSVSASTDAANQEQLAAEVRGLREEVGAVAAGISEAYERPDPAGA
;
A
#
# COMPACT_ATOMS: atom_id res chain seq x y z
N MET A 1 -14.55 4.94 -54.37
CA MET A 1 -14.44 6.41 -54.46
C MET A 1 -15.34 6.97 -53.38
N ALA A 2 -14.78 7.81 -52.50
CA ALA A 2 -15.29 8.31 -51.20
C ALA A 2 -15.26 7.21 -50.12
N ASP A 3 -14.24 7.07 -49.26
CA ASP A 3 -13.46 8.07 -48.51
C ASP A 3 -14.36 9.04 -47.73
N LEU A 4 -14.65 8.66 -46.48
CA LEU A 4 -15.05 9.56 -45.40
C LEU A 4 -14.32 9.11 -44.13
N GLU A 5 -13.25 9.84 -43.87
CA GLU A 5 -12.46 9.88 -42.65
C GLU A 5 -13.36 10.15 -41.43
N HIS A 6 -13.14 9.41 -40.34
CA HIS A 6 -13.67 9.77 -39.02
C HIS A 6 -12.49 10.03 -38.07
N PRO A 7 -12.42 11.23 -37.45
CA PRO A 7 -11.26 11.66 -36.69
C PRO A 7 -11.12 10.97 -35.33
N ALA A 8 -9.88 10.62 -35.02
CA ALA A 8 -9.42 10.08 -33.76
C ALA A 8 -9.73 11.04 -32.59
N GLY A 9 -10.59 10.61 -31.68
CA GLY A 9 -10.73 11.21 -30.36
C GLY A 9 -9.58 10.77 -29.46
N HIS A 10 -8.61 11.66 -29.23
CA HIS A 10 -7.65 11.55 -28.14
C HIS A 10 -8.40 11.65 -26.80
N THR A 11 -8.45 10.55 -26.04
CA THR A 11 -8.75 10.59 -24.62
C THR A 11 -7.49 11.03 -23.85
N PRO A 12 -7.59 11.98 -22.91
CA PRO A 12 -6.45 12.41 -22.11
C PRO A 12 -6.01 11.26 -21.18
N SER A 13 -4.74 10.90 -21.29
CA SER A 13 -4.06 9.98 -20.39
C SER A 13 -4.27 10.39 -18.94
N GLY A 14 -4.92 9.52 -18.16
CA GLY A 14 -5.00 9.65 -16.71
C GLY A 14 -3.59 9.75 -16.15
N ALA A 15 -3.32 10.85 -15.46
CA ALA A 15 -2.06 11.10 -14.78
C ALA A 15 -1.79 9.94 -13.81
N GLY A 16 -0.84 9.07 -14.17
CA GLY A 16 -0.29 8.08 -13.27
C GLY A 16 0.28 8.80 -12.05
N ARG A 17 -0.40 8.71 -10.92
CA ARG A 17 0.18 9.08 -9.63
C ARG A 17 1.30 8.09 -9.37
N ARG A 18 2.53 8.57 -9.56
CA ARG A 18 3.75 7.83 -9.28
C ARG A 18 3.72 7.39 -7.81
N PRO A 19 4.12 6.15 -7.49
CA PRO A 19 4.33 5.76 -6.10
C PRO A 19 5.37 6.69 -5.47
N TYR A 20 5.09 7.15 -4.25
CA TYR A 20 5.91 8.10 -3.51
C TYR A 20 7.33 7.55 -3.36
N GLY A 21 8.30 8.19 -4.01
CA GLY A 21 9.70 7.91 -3.79
C GLY A 21 10.13 8.43 -2.42
N ARG A 22 11.05 7.72 -1.75
CA ARG A 22 11.67 8.12 -0.46
C ARG A 22 12.16 9.58 -0.43
N GLY A 23 12.38 10.21 -1.59
CA GLY A 23 12.76 11.61 -1.75
C GLY A 23 11.64 12.65 -1.50
N GLU A 24 10.38 12.35 -1.81
CA GLU A 24 9.27 13.28 -1.50
C GLU A 24 8.95 13.29 0.00
N PHE A 25 9.12 12.13 0.66
CA PHE A 25 9.02 11.98 2.11
C PHE A 25 10.08 12.81 2.86
N ASN A 26 11.36 12.70 2.44
CA ASN A 26 12.43 13.54 3.01
C ASN A 26 12.20 15.04 2.76
N ARG A 27 11.58 15.40 1.62
CA ARG A 27 11.30 16.81 1.30
C ARG A 27 10.19 17.38 2.18
N ALA A 28 9.13 16.62 2.46
CA ALA A 28 8.04 17.04 3.35
C ALA A 28 8.53 17.25 4.80
N LEU A 29 9.36 16.34 5.31
CA LEU A 29 10.00 16.47 6.63
C LEU A 29 10.89 17.72 6.73
N VAL A 30 11.71 17.98 5.71
CA VAL A 30 12.59 19.16 5.67
C VAL A 30 11.78 20.47 5.60
N VAL A 31 10.73 20.51 4.77
CA VAL A 31 9.87 21.71 4.65
C VAL A 31 9.14 22.00 5.96
N ASN A 32 8.59 20.99 6.62
CA ASN A 32 7.89 21.17 7.90
C ASN A 32 8.85 21.61 9.02
N ALA A 33 10.06 21.05 9.07
CA ALA A 33 11.08 21.46 10.04
C ALA A 33 11.56 22.91 9.84
N LEU A 34 11.58 23.41 8.61
CA LEU A 34 11.95 24.78 8.27
C LEU A 34 10.87 25.82 8.60
N ILE A 35 9.59 25.43 8.68
CA ILE A 35 8.46 26.36 8.84
C ILE A 35 8.00 26.46 10.30
N LYS A 36 8.63 25.75 11.25
CA LYS A 36 8.24 25.82 12.67
C LYS A 36 8.26 27.28 13.17
N PRO A 37 7.14 27.78 13.75
CA PRO A 37 6.99 29.19 14.10
C PRO A 37 8.07 29.66 15.07
N LEU A 38 8.53 28.80 15.98
CA LEU A 38 9.62 29.11 16.90
C LEU A 38 10.95 29.39 16.18
N ASN A 39 11.33 28.56 15.20
CA ASN A 39 12.60 28.71 14.46
C ASN A 39 12.58 29.98 13.60
N VAL A 40 11.42 30.30 13.00
CA VAL A 40 11.22 31.53 12.24
C VAL A 40 11.26 32.76 13.16
N ILE A 41 10.66 32.69 14.36
CA ILE A 41 10.69 33.77 15.35
C ILE A 41 12.12 34.03 15.86
N VAL A 42 12.90 32.98 16.15
CA VAL A 42 14.29 33.11 16.59
C VAL A 42 15.16 33.73 15.50
N LEU A 43 15.01 33.29 14.25
CA LEU A 43 15.72 33.87 13.11
C LEU A 43 15.36 35.35 12.91
N ALA A 44 14.06 35.67 12.93
CA ALA A 44 13.56 37.04 12.80
C ALA A 44 14.09 37.94 13.94
N ALA A 45 14.08 37.45 15.18
CA ALA A 45 14.59 38.19 16.33
C ALA A 45 16.10 38.47 16.23
N MET A 46 16.91 37.49 15.77
CA MET A 46 18.34 37.68 15.56
C MET A 46 18.64 38.70 14.46
N LEU A 47 17.87 38.69 13.36
CA LEU A 47 18.02 39.67 12.28
C LEU A 47 17.64 41.07 12.74
N ILE A 48 16.54 41.23 13.47
CA ILE A 48 16.12 42.52 14.05
C ILE A 48 17.19 43.06 15.00
N ALA A 49 17.74 42.22 15.88
CA ALA A 49 18.82 42.60 16.79
C ALA A 49 20.09 43.03 16.03
N GLY A 50 20.45 42.33 14.95
CA GLY A 50 21.61 42.68 14.12
C GLY A 50 21.47 44.03 13.40
N VAL A 51 20.26 44.40 12.98
CA VAL A 51 19.97 45.72 12.40
C VAL A 51 20.07 46.82 13.47
N LEU A 52 19.48 46.61 14.64
CA LEU A 52 19.49 47.59 15.74
C LEU A 52 20.90 47.88 16.27
N LEU A 53 21.78 46.89 16.24
CA LEU A 53 23.16 47.00 16.72
C LEU A 53 24.16 47.42 15.63
N GLY A 54 23.73 47.63 14.38
CA GLY A 54 24.60 48.03 13.27
C GLY A 54 25.60 46.96 12.80
N VAL A 55 25.45 45.71 13.26
CA VAL A 55 26.35 44.57 12.97
C VAL A 55 25.71 43.53 12.04
N PHE A 56 24.71 43.96 11.26
CA PHE A 56 23.89 43.08 10.42
C PHE A 56 24.71 42.12 9.54
N ALA A 57 25.76 42.61 8.88
CA ALA A 57 26.61 41.79 8.00
C ALA A 57 27.33 40.64 8.73
N VAL A 58 27.67 40.82 10.02
CA VAL A 58 28.31 39.79 10.86
C VAL A 58 27.29 38.85 11.48
N MET A 59 26.07 39.33 11.72
CA MET A 59 25.00 38.54 12.34
C MET A 59 24.36 37.53 11.39
N ILE A 60 24.39 37.75 10.08
CA ILE A 60 23.84 36.81 9.08
C ILE A 60 24.46 35.41 9.21
N PRO A 61 25.79 35.21 9.15
CA PRO A 61 26.37 33.86 9.27
C PRO A 61 26.08 33.22 10.63
N VAL A 62 26.07 34.00 11.72
CA VAL A 62 25.76 33.50 13.07
C VAL A 62 24.30 33.03 13.15
N ALA A 63 23.36 33.81 12.60
CA ALA A 63 21.95 33.46 12.56
C ALA A 63 21.70 32.19 11.74
N LEU A 64 22.38 32.04 10.60
CA LEU A 64 22.29 30.84 9.77
C LEU A 64 22.81 29.59 10.49
N VAL A 65 23.92 29.70 11.24
CA VAL A 65 24.47 28.58 12.01
C VAL A 65 23.53 28.18 13.16
N VAL A 66 23.02 29.15 13.92
CA VAL A 66 22.08 28.89 15.02
C VAL A 66 20.78 28.27 14.51
N TYR A 67 20.25 28.80 13.41
CA TYR A 67 19.06 28.25 12.76
C TYR A 67 19.30 26.82 12.25
N GLY A 68 20.45 26.56 11.62
CA GLY A 68 20.83 25.23 11.17
C GLY A 68 20.90 24.20 12.31
N ILE A 69 21.45 24.60 13.46
CA ILE A 69 21.52 23.75 14.66
C ILE A 69 20.11 23.47 15.22
N ALA A 70 19.23 24.48 15.25
CA ALA A 70 17.85 24.31 15.70
C ALA A 70 17.06 23.36 14.81
N VAL A 71 17.17 23.50 13.48
CA VAL A 71 16.55 22.60 12.50
C VAL A 71 17.09 21.17 12.64
N ALA A 72 18.41 21.00 12.78
CA ALA A 72 19.02 19.68 12.97
C ALA A 72 18.52 19.02 14.27
N ARG A 73 18.40 19.76 15.36
CA ARG A 73 17.90 19.23 16.64
C ARG A 73 16.44 18.76 16.52
N THR A 74 15.59 19.52 15.84
CA THR A 74 14.20 19.13 15.58
C THR A 74 14.09 17.90 14.67
N TYR A 75 14.99 17.78 13.69
CA TYR A 75 15.03 16.62 12.80
C TYR A 75 15.43 15.32 13.52
N PHE A 76 16.24 15.40 14.57
CA PHE A 76 16.68 14.24 15.37
C PHE A 76 15.82 13.97 16.62
N ASP A 77 14.74 14.72 16.83
CA ASP A 77 13.80 14.46 17.92
C ASP A 77 12.80 13.37 17.49
N SER A 78 13.03 12.14 17.95
CA SER A 78 12.24 10.96 17.56
C SER A 78 10.76 11.09 17.91
N ASP A 79 10.46 11.73 19.03
CA ASP A 79 9.10 11.81 19.57
C ASP A 79 8.20 12.70 18.70
N GLU A 80 8.78 13.70 18.03
CA GLU A 80 8.03 14.60 17.16
C GLU A 80 7.93 14.07 15.72
N ALA A 81 8.91 13.28 15.28
CA ALA A 81 8.78 12.50 14.05
C ALA A 81 7.60 11.51 14.17
N ASP A 82 7.49 10.80 15.30
CA ASP A 82 6.39 9.88 15.56
C ASP A 82 5.03 10.57 15.68
N ALA A 83 4.96 11.76 16.30
CA ALA A 83 3.73 12.54 16.40
C ALA A 83 3.23 13.06 15.03
N VAL A 84 4.13 13.52 14.17
CA VAL A 84 3.78 13.96 12.80
C VAL A 84 3.35 12.77 11.96
N LEU A 85 4.03 11.62 12.08
CA LEU A 85 3.66 10.39 11.39
C LEU A 85 2.31 9.84 11.87
N ALA A 86 2.01 9.92 13.17
CA ALA A 86 0.71 9.54 13.70
C ALA A 86 -0.41 10.44 13.17
N ARG A 87 -0.17 11.75 13.09
CA ARG A 87 -1.14 12.73 12.59
C ARG A 87 -1.40 12.59 11.09
N GLU A 88 -0.34 12.43 10.29
CA GLU A 88 -0.48 12.24 8.84
C GLU A 88 -1.14 10.89 8.51
N ARG A 89 -0.88 9.83 9.30
CA ARG A 89 -1.58 8.54 9.16
C ARG A 89 -3.06 8.65 9.55
N ALA A 90 -3.41 9.42 10.57
CA ALA A 90 -4.81 9.63 10.96
C ALA A 90 -5.58 10.40 9.86
N GLU A 91 -4.99 11.49 9.35
CA GLU A 91 -5.59 12.31 8.29
C GLU A 91 -5.73 11.54 6.96
N ARG A 92 -4.76 10.67 6.63
CA ARG A 92 -4.89 9.75 5.49
C ARG A 92 -5.88 8.63 5.72
N GLY A 93 -5.95 8.07 6.94
CA GLY A 93 -6.93 7.04 7.28
C GLY A 93 -8.37 7.52 7.13
N GLU A 94 -8.65 8.77 7.48
CA GLU A 94 -9.96 9.40 7.25
C GLU A 94 -10.28 9.59 5.75
N LEU A 95 -9.28 9.97 4.94
CA LEU A 95 -9.44 10.10 3.49
C LEU A 95 -9.60 8.74 2.79
N GLU A 96 -8.87 7.71 3.23
CA GLU A 96 -8.98 6.35 2.71
C GLU A 96 -10.33 5.72 3.08
N ALA A 97 -10.83 5.94 4.30
CA ALA A 97 -12.15 5.51 4.73
C ALA A 97 -13.31 6.14 3.92
N ALA A 98 -13.07 7.28 3.27
CA ALA A 98 -14.04 7.93 2.38
C ALA A 98 -14.04 7.38 0.94
N THR A 99 -13.14 6.43 0.62
CA THR A 99 -13.10 5.81 -0.71
C THR A 99 -14.26 4.83 -0.86
N PRO A 100 -15.04 4.86 -1.96
CA PRO A 100 -16.07 3.87 -2.21
C PRO A 100 -15.47 2.46 -2.19
N ARG A 101 -16.06 1.56 -1.40
CA ARG A 101 -15.66 0.14 -1.39
C ARG A 101 -15.73 -0.45 -2.78
N ALA A 102 -14.77 -1.28 -3.12
CA ALA A 102 -14.74 -1.94 -4.42
C ALA A 102 -15.97 -2.88 -4.60
N ASP A 103 -16.57 -2.92 -5.79
CA ASP A 103 -17.65 -3.86 -6.08
C ASP A 103 -17.06 -5.26 -6.35
N PRO A 104 -17.37 -6.30 -5.55
CA PRO A 104 -16.85 -7.65 -5.77
C PRO A 104 -17.18 -8.22 -7.15
N ARG A 105 -18.25 -7.73 -7.79
CA ARG A 105 -18.65 -8.16 -9.15
C ARG A 105 -17.77 -7.60 -10.25
N ALA A 106 -16.95 -6.59 -9.95
CA ALA A 106 -15.98 -6.04 -10.89
C ALA A 106 -14.71 -6.90 -11.00
N PHE A 107 -14.52 -7.87 -10.10
CA PHE A 107 -13.36 -8.76 -10.08
C PHE A 107 -13.66 -10.08 -10.80
N ALA A 108 -12.60 -10.79 -11.19
CA ALA A 108 -12.68 -12.17 -11.63
C ALA A 108 -13.41 -13.02 -10.59
N ALA A 109 -14.26 -13.95 -11.05
CA ALA A 109 -15.19 -14.67 -10.18
C ALA A 109 -14.55 -15.30 -8.91
N PRO A 110 -13.35 -15.90 -8.96
CA PRO A 110 -12.69 -16.41 -7.74
C PRO A 110 -12.32 -15.31 -6.74
N ILE A 111 -11.75 -14.20 -7.22
CA ILE A 111 -11.33 -13.05 -6.40
C ILE A 111 -12.56 -12.34 -5.83
N GLY A 112 -13.56 -12.09 -6.68
CA GLY A 112 -14.83 -11.47 -6.29
C GLY A 112 -15.59 -12.26 -5.24
N LYS A 113 -15.54 -13.60 -5.31
CA LYS A 113 -16.11 -14.46 -4.26
C LYS A 113 -15.44 -14.22 -2.90
N LEU A 114 -14.10 -14.27 -2.85
CA LEU A 114 -13.35 -14.04 -1.60
C LEU A 114 -13.59 -12.65 -1.03
N LEU A 115 -13.66 -11.63 -1.89
CA LEU A 115 -13.94 -10.26 -1.46
C LEU A 115 -15.38 -10.12 -0.93
N GLY A 116 -16.35 -10.76 -1.59
CA GLY A 116 -17.72 -10.83 -1.11
C GLY A 116 -17.83 -11.52 0.25
N ASP A 117 -17.09 -12.60 0.46
CA ASP A 117 -17.02 -13.32 1.74
C ASP A 117 -16.39 -12.44 2.85
N ALA A 118 -15.36 -11.65 2.53
CA ALA A 118 -14.75 -10.68 3.44
C ALA A 118 -15.77 -9.63 3.90
N PHE A 119 -16.51 -9.03 2.97
CA PHE A 119 -17.54 -8.02 3.27
C PHE A 119 -18.68 -8.60 4.09
N ALA A 120 -19.13 -9.81 3.77
CA ALA A 120 -20.15 -10.50 4.56
C ALA A 120 -19.68 -10.78 5.99
N LYS A 121 -18.40 -11.13 6.19
CA LYS A 121 -17.83 -11.34 7.53
C LYS A 121 -17.69 -10.04 8.32
N GLN A 122 -17.20 -8.98 7.70
CA GLN A 122 -17.18 -7.64 8.30
C GLN A 122 -18.57 -7.19 8.72
N GLY A 123 -19.57 -7.33 7.85
CA GLY A 123 -20.96 -6.98 8.18
C GLY A 123 -21.46 -7.71 9.43
N ARG A 124 -21.16 -9.01 9.56
CA ARG A 124 -21.51 -9.81 10.75
C ARG A 124 -20.76 -9.38 12.01
N ILE A 125 -19.51 -8.94 11.89
CA ILE A 125 -18.75 -8.40 13.02
C ILE A 125 -19.33 -7.05 13.46
N ASN A 126 -19.60 -6.16 12.51
CA ASN A 126 -20.19 -4.85 12.80
C ASN A 126 -21.56 -5.00 13.46
N GLU A 127 -22.39 -5.93 12.98
CA GLU A 127 -23.67 -6.25 13.63
C GLU A 127 -23.49 -6.80 15.06
N ALA A 128 -22.45 -7.59 15.32
CA ALA A 128 -22.15 -8.08 16.67
C ALA A 128 -21.66 -6.95 17.59
N ILE A 129 -20.86 -6.01 17.07
CA ILE A 129 -20.41 -4.80 17.77
C ILE A 129 -21.60 -3.91 18.12
N GLU A 130 -22.48 -3.62 17.15
CA GLU A 130 -23.66 -2.76 17.35
C GLU A 130 -24.62 -3.32 18.40
N ARG A 131 -24.75 -4.65 18.49
CA ARG A 131 -25.58 -5.31 19.49
C ARG A 131 -24.93 -5.40 20.87
N ALA A 132 -23.62 -5.24 20.96
CA ALA A 132 -22.94 -5.29 22.23
C ALA A 132 -23.02 -3.92 22.92
N GLU A 133 -23.28 -3.93 24.22
CA GLU A 133 -23.37 -2.70 25.03
C GLU A 133 -21.99 -2.11 25.39
N LEU A 134 -20.92 -2.56 24.72
CA LEU A 134 -19.53 -2.23 25.00
C LEU A 134 -18.91 -1.36 23.89
N PRO A 135 -17.94 -0.48 24.23
CA PRO A 135 -17.35 0.45 23.28
C PRO A 135 -16.27 -0.21 22.39
N TYR A 136 -16.67 -1.06 21.44
CA TYR A 136 -15.75 -1.74 20.50
C TYR A 136 -15.24 -0.85 19.34
N GLY A 137 -15.09 0.46 19.56
CA GLY A 137 -14.71 1.41 18.51
C GLY A 137 -13.37 1.07 17.85
N GLU A 138 -12.38 0.68 18.65
CA GLU A 138 -11.05 0.30 18.14
C GLU A 138 -11.09 -0.98 17.30
N VAL A 139 -11.86 -1.98 17.72
CA VAL A 139 -12.02 -3.24 16.98
C VAL A 139 -12.71 -2.99 15.64
N SER A 140 -13.78 -2.19 15.62
CA SER A 140 -14.45 -1.80 14.36
C SER A 140 -13.48 -1.12 13.40
N ALA A 141 -12.72 -0.15 13.89
CA ALA A 141 -11.75 0.58 13.07
C ALA A 141 -10.60 -0.31 12.56
N GLU A 142 -10.18 -1.32 13.32
CA GLU A 142 -9.17 -2.29 12.87
C GLU A 142 -9.75 -3.25 11.83
N VAL A 143 -10.99 -3.72 12.00
CA VAL A 143 -11.68 -4.57 11.02
C VAL A 143 -11.91 -3.83 9.70
N ASP A 144 -12.31 -2.55 9.76
CA ASP A 144 -12.47 -1.72 8.56
C ASP A 144 -11.14 -1.56 7.80
N ARG A 145 -10.04 -1.30 8.52
CA ARG A 145 -8.69 -1.21 7.93
C ARG A 145 -8.21 -2.54 7.38
N PHE A 146 -8.55 -3.65 8.03
CA PHE A 146 -8.24 -4.99 7.53
C PHE A 146 -8.94 -5.28 6.20
N VAL A 147 -10.24 -4.97 6.10
CA VAL A 147 -10.98 -5.15 4.84
C VAL A 147 -10.47 -4.23 3.74
N ALA A 148 -10.12 -2.98 4.04
CA ALA A 148 -9.50 -2.09 3.07
C ALA A 148 -8.17 -2.67 2.53
N ALA A 149 -7.37 -3.31 3.37
CA ALA A 149 -6.15 -4.00 2.95
C ALA A 149 -6.44 -5.21 2.04
N ILE A 150 -7.51 -5.97 2.32
CA ILE A 150 -8.00 -7.04 1.44
C ILE A 150 -8.41 -6.49 0.08
N GLU A 151 -9.21 -5.42 0.03
CA GLU A 151 -9.63 -4.77 -1.23
C GLU A 151 -8.42 -4.38 -2.09
N GLN A 152 -7.42 -3.75 -1.48
CA GLN A 152 -6.21 -3.36 -2.17
C GLN A 152 -5.40 -4.56 -2.69
N THR A 153 -5.38 -5.66 -1.94
CA THR A 153 -4.67 -6.89 -2.33
C THR A 153 -5.40 -7.62 -3.45
N ALA A 154 -6.73 -7.68 -3.38
CA ALA A 154 -7.59 -8.20 -4.45
C ALA A 154 -7.40 -7.43 -5.76
N GLY A 155 -7.24 -6.10 -5.70
CA GLY A 155 -6.91 -5.26 -6.85
C GLY A 155 -5.60 -5.68 -7.54
N ARG A 156 -4.58 -6.06 -6.78
CA ARG A 156 -3.30 -6.55 -7.35
C ARG A 156 -3.42 -7.95 -7.90
N ALA A 157 -4.11 -8.84 -7.19
CA ALA A 157 -4.37 -10.20 -7.66
C ALA A 157 -5.18 -10.22 -8.96
N GLN A 158 -6.10 -9.27 -9.13
CA GLN A 158 -6.86 -9.09 -10.37
C GLN A 158 -5.95 -8.83 -11.57
N LEU A 159 -4.92 -7.99 -11.41
CA LEU A 159 -3.95 -7.73 -12.48
C LEU A 159 -3.13 -8.98 -12.85
N LEU A 160 -2.75 -9.80 -11.86
CA LEU A 160 -2.09 -11.09 -12.11
C LEU A 160 -3.02 -12.03 -12.88
N PHE A 161 -4.29 -12.13 -12.45
CA PHE A 161 -5.30 -12.96 -13.09
C PHE A 161 -5.51 -12.57 -14.56
N GLU A 162 -5.75 -11.28 -14.83
CA GLU A 162 -5.96 -10.77 -16.19
C GLU A 162 -4.77 -11.06 -17.09
N ALA A 163 -3.54 -10.85 -16.61
CA ALA A 163 -2.35 -11.12 -17.40
C ALA A 163 -2.14 -12.61 -17.69
N LEU A 164 -2.50 -13.50 -16.76
CA LEU A 164 -2.46 -14.95 -16.98
C LEU A 164 -3.59 -15.44 -17.90
N GLU A 165 -4.75 -14.79 -17.87
CA GLU A 165 -5.85 -15.05 -18.79
C GLU A 165 -5.49 -14.63 -20.22
N ASP A 166 -4.88 -13.46 -20.39
CA ASP A 166 -4.41 -12.95 -21.68
C ASP A 166 -3.24 -13.76 -22.26
N SER A 167 -2.35 -14.26 -21.39
CA SER A 167 -1.13 -14.97 -21.79
C SER A 167 -0.90 -16.22 -20.94
N PRO A 168 -1.64 -17.32 -21.19
CA PRO A 168 -1.48 -18.54 -20.40
C PRO A 168 -0.10 -19.19 -20.65
N PRO A 169 0.48 -19.87 -19.64
CA PRO A 169 1.78 -20.54 -19.77
C PRO A 169 1.75 -21.75 -20.72
N SER A 170 0.60 -22.43 -20.84
CA SER A 170 0.44 -23.67 -21.61
C SER A 170 0.90 -23.57 -23.08
N PRO A 171 0.49 -22.55 -23.86
CA PRO A 171 0.99 -22.37 -25.23
C PRO A 171 2.51 -22.15 -25.32
N VAL A 172 3.11 -21.42 -24.37
CA VAL A 172 4.56 -21.17 -24.31
C VAL A 172 5.30 -22.47 -24.03
N GLU A 173 4.81 -23.29 -23.10
CA GLU A 173 5.35 -24.61 -22.80
C GLU A 173 5.30 -25.55 -24.01
N ALA A 174 4.15 -25.60 -24.69
CA ALA A 174 3.97 -26.43 -25.89
C ALA A 174 4.95 -26.01 -26.99
N ARG A 175 5.12 -24.70 -27.19
CA ARG A 175 6.05 -24.15 -28.19
C ARG A 175 7.51 -24.45 -27.85
N LEU A 176 7.91 -24.29 -26.59
CA LEU A 176 9.24 -24.68 -26.11
C LEU A 176 9.53 -26.15 -26.35
N LYS A 177 8.56 -27.02 -26.07
CA LYS A 177 8.69 -28.47 -26.29
C LYS A 177 8.91 -28.81 -27.77
N GLU A 178 8.19 -28.15 -28.68
CA GLU A 178 8.36 -28.32 -30.13
C GLU A 178 9.75 -27.86 -30.61
N LEU A 179 10.20 -26.68 -30.16
CA LEU A 179 11.49 -26.13 -30.56
C LEU A 179 12.66 -26.99 -30.06
N ARG A 180 12.59 -27.44 -28.81
CA ARG A 180 13.59 -28.35 -28.22
C ARG A 180 13.63 -29.71 -28.93
N ALA A 181 12.47 -30.23 -29.36
CA ALA A 181 12.42 -31.48 -30.11
C ALA A 181 13.08 -31.37 -31.51
N THR A 182 13.05 -30.18 -32.11
CA THR A 182 13.69 -29.93 -33.41
C THR A 182 15.22 -29.80 -33.29
N GLY A 183 15.71 -29.25 -32.17
CA GLY A 183 17.15 -29.09 -31.91
C GLY A 183 17.87 -28.11 -32.85
N ASP A 184 17.15 -27.19 -33.46
CA ASP A 184 17.69 -26.24 -34.45
C ASP A 184 18.52 -25.13 -33.77
N PRO A 185 19.85 -25.06 -34.00
CA PRO A 185 20.71 -24.07 -33.37
C PRO A 185 20.37 -22.63 -33.81
N ALA A 186 19.76 -22.44 -34.99
CA ALA A 186 19.34 -21.11 -35.44
C ALA A 186 18.21 -20.52 -34.57
N LYS A 187 17.52 -21.37 -33.78
CA LYS A 187 16.42 -20.96 -32.90
C LYS A 187 16.80 -20.87 -31.42
N ALA A 188 18.09 -20.99 -31.08
CA ALA A 188 18.54 -20.97 -29.69
C ALA A 188 18.09 -19.71 -28.92
N GLN A 189 18.18 -18.52 -29.54
CA GLN A 189 17.75 -17.26 -28.91
C GLN A 189 16.23 -17.21 -28.66
N LEU A 190 15.43 -17.80 -29.56
CA LEU A 190 13.98 -17.88 -29.35
C LEU A 190 13.63 -18.83 -28.21
N VAL A 191 14.36 -19.94 -28.07
CA VAL A 191 14.18 -20.86 -26.94
C VAL A 191 14.48 -20.15 -25.63
N ASP A 192 15.60 -19.43 -25.54
CA ASP A 192 16.00 -18.66 -24.35
C ASP A 192 14.94 -17.61 -23.96
N ALA A 193 14.45 -16.82 -24.93
CA ALA A 193 13.40 -15.83 -24.69
C ALA A 193 12.09 -16.45 -24.20
N LEU A 194 11.68 -17.58 -24.78
CA LEU A 194 10.46 -18.30 -24.35
C LEU A 194 10.62 -18.96 -22.98
N GLU A 195 11.83 -19.42 -22.63
CA GLU A 195 12.14 -19.93 -21.30
C GLU A 195 11.99 -18.84 -20.23
N HIS A 196 12.54 -17.66 -20.50
CA HIS A 196 12.39 -16.51 -19.62
C HIS A 196 10.92 -16.08 -19.49
N GLN A 197 10.19 -15.99 -20.60
CA GLN A 197 8.76 -15.69 -20.57
C GLN A 197 7.97 -16.70 -19.72
N LEU A 198 8.24 -17.99 -19.89
CA LEU A 198 7.58 -19.04 -19.13
C LEU A 198 7.90 -18.96 -17.62
N GLU A 199 9.13 -18.63 -17.26
CA GLU A 199 9.52 -18.42 -15.86
C GLU A 199 8.69 -17.30 -15.23
N VAL A 200 8.53 -16.17 -15.92
CA VAL A 200 7.70 -15.05 -15.45
C VAL A 200 6.24 -15.46 -15.28
N LEU A 201 5.64 -16.13 -16.27
CA LEU A 201 4.24 -16.58 -16.21
C LEU A 201 4.00 -17.54 -15.04
N ARG A 202 4.89 -18.51 -14.83
CA ARG A 202 4.78 -19.46 -13.70
C ARG A 202 4.94 -18.77 -12.35
N ARG A 203 5.76 -17.73 -12.27
CA ARG A 203 5.90 -16.93 -11.04
C ARG A 203 4.61 -16.19 -10.72
N MET A 204 3.97 -15.61 -11.73
CA MET A 204 2.67 -14.94 -11.57
C MET A 204 1.58 -15.93 -11.12
N GLU A 205 1.54 -17.13 -11.72
CA GLU A 205 0.63 -18.20 -11.32
C GLU A 205 0.84 -18.59 -9.85
N THR A 206 2.08 -18.84 -9.44
CA THR A 206 2.44 -19.17 -8.05
C THR A 206 2.01 -18.06 -7.07
N GLN A 207 2.12 -16.79 -7.47
CA GLN A 207 1.73 -15.66 -6.62
C GLN A 207 0.22 -15.53 -6.49
N LEU A 208 -0.50 -15.78 -7.58
CA LEU A 208 -1.96 -15.77 -7.57
C LEU A 208 -2.51 -16.92 -6.71
N ASP A 209 -1.92 -18.11 -6.82
CA ASP A 209 -2.27 -19.26 -5.97
C ASP A 209 -2.03 -18.96 -4.48
N ARG A 210 -0.86 -18.41 -4.14
CA ARG A 210 -0.56 -17.99 -2.76
C ARG A 210 -1.55 -16.95 -2.24
N PHE A 211 -1.96 -16.01 -3.09
CA PHE A 211 -2.99 -15.04 -2.71
C PHE A 211 -4.30 -15.74 -2.33
N TYR A 212 -4.75 -16.72 -3.11
CA TYR A 212 -5.97 -17.47 -2.79
C TYR A 212 -5.87 -18.21 -1.46
N ASP A 213 -4.77 -18.93 -1.25
CA ASP A 213 -4.53 -19.68 -0.01
C ASP A 213 -4.54 -18.74 1.22
N GLU A 214 -3.86 -17.60 1.11
CA GLU A 214 -3.74 -16.66 2.21
C GLU A 214 -5.07 -15.95 2.50
N MET A 215 -5.81 -15.57 1.45
CA MET A 215 -7.14 -14.99 1.61
C MET A 215 -8.10 -15.95 2.29
N GLU A 216 -8.07 -17.25 1.95
CA GLU A 216 -8.89 -18.25 2.63
C GLU A 216 -8.54 -18.36 4.12
N ARG A 217 -7.24 -18.44 4.44
CA ARG A 217 -6.75 -18.47 5.82
C ARG A 217 -7.22 -17.25 6.61
N LEU A 218 -7.00 -16.05 6.08
CA LEU A 218 -7.37 -14.79 6.73
C LEU A 218 -8.89 -14.66 6.96
N LEU A 219 -9.70 -15.18 6.04
CA LEU A 219 -11.15 -15.23 6.19
C LEU A 219 -11.59 -16.19 7.31
N ILE A 220 -10.86 -17.27 7.54
CA ILE A 220 -11.10 -18.20 8.67
C ILE A 220 -10.69 -17.52 9.99
N GLU A 221 -9.57 -16.82 10.01
CA GLU A 221 -9.10 -16.07 11.18
C GLU A 221 -10.08 -14.95 11.57
N LEU A 222 -10.68 -14.25 10.58
CA LEU A 222 -11.72 -13.25 10.83
C LEU A 222 -13.00 -13.86 11.45
N ASP A 223 -13.37 -15.09 11.08
CA ASP A 223 -14.48 -15.79 11.75
C ASP A 223 -14.13 -16.14 13.21
N THR A 224 -12.86 -16.43 13.50
CA THR A 224 -12.36 -16.65 14.86
C THR A 224 -12.48 -15.36 15.68
N VAL A 225 -12.07 -14.21 15.13
CA VAL A 225 -12.23 -12.88 15.76
C VAL A 225 -13.70 -12.63 16.13
N ARG A 226 -14.64 -12.94 15.22
CA ARG A 226 -16.08 -12.84 15.51
C ARG A 226 -16.49 -13.76 16.66
N GLY A 227 -16.00 -15.00 16.68
CA GLY A 227 -16.25 -15.95 17.76
C GLY A 227 -15.78 -15.42 19.11
N SER A 228 -14.56 -14.89 19.15
CA SER A 228 -13.98 -14.24 20.33
C SER A 228 -14.79 -13.03 20.77
N LEU A 229 -15.22 -12.16 19.84
CA LEU A 229 -16.05 -11.00 20.14
C LEU A 229 -17.37 -11.40 20.82
N VAL A 230 -18.06 -12.42 20.30
CA VAL A 230 -19.32 -12.94 20.88
C VAL A 230 -19.07 -13.54 22.27
N SER A 231 -17.97 -14.27 22.44
CA SER A 231 -17.60 -14.85 23.74
C SER A 231 -17.27 -13.76 24.78
N VAL A 232 -16.53 -12.73 24.41
CA VAL A 232 -16.12 -11.61 25.29
C VAL A 232 -17.30 -10.71 25.64
N SER A 233 -18.24 -10.52 24.71
CA SER A 233 -19.48 -9.79 24.97
C SER A 233 -20.30 -10.42 26.11
N ALA A 234 -20.14 -11.73 26.35
CA ALA A 234 -20.76 -12.41 27.49
C ALA A 234 -20.01 -12.20 28.82
N SER A 235 -18.74 -11.78 28.80
CA SER A 235 -17.87 -11.71 29.99
C SER A 235 -17.60 -10.29 30.52
N THR A 236 -18.03 -9.22 29.84
CA THR A 236 -17.90 -7.79 30.24
C THR A 236 -16.47 -7.33 30.59
N ASP A 237 -15.44 -8.03 30.13
CA ASP A 237 -14.04 -7.74 30.48
C ASP A 237 -13.37 -6.84 29.43
N ALA A 238 -12.86 -5.69 29.86
CA ALA A 238 -12.19 -4.70 29.01
C ALA A 238 -10.81 -5.17 28.51
N ALA A 239 -10.09 -6.00 29.28
CA ALA A 239 -8.76 -6.47 28.88
C ALA A 239 -8.80 -7.33 27.59
N ASN A 240 -9.92 -8.04 27.38
CA ASN A 240 -10.12 -8.85 26.19
C ASN A 240 -10.39 -8.00 24.92
N GLN A 241 -10.75 -6.72 25.07
CA GLN A 241 -10.98 -5.82 23.92
C GLN A 241 -9.67 -5.38 23.28
N GLU A 242 -8.70 -4.98 24.10
CA GLU A 242 -7.36 -4.58 23.64
C GLU A 242 -6.66 -5.75 22.92
N GLN A 243 -6.78 -6.96 23.47
CA GLN A 243 -6.25 -8.16 22.83
C GLN A 243 -6.89 -8.41 21.47
N LEU A 244 -8.23 -8.31 21.36
CA LEU A 244 -8.92 -8.52 20.09
C LEU A 244 -8.51 -7.49 19.04
N ALA A 245 -8.36 -6.23 19.42
CA ALA A 245 -7.86 -5.19 18.52
C ALA A 245 -6.41 -5.47 18.07
N ALA A 246 -5.57 -5.99 18.95
CA ALA A 246 -4.20 -6.40 18.61
C ALA A 246 -4.18 -7.61 17.64
N GLU A 247 -5.07 -8.58 17.82
CA GLU A 247 -5.20 -9.73 16.92
C GLU A 247 -5.59 -9.27 15.51
N VAL A 248 -6.62 -8.43 15.36
CA VAL A 248 -7.02 -7.90 14.04
C VAL A 248 -5.91 -7.05 13.41
N ARG A 249 -5.14 -6.32 14.22
CA ARG A 249 -3.97 -5.58 13.73
C ARG A 249 -2.90 -6.49 13.16
N GLY A 250 -2.62 -7.61 13.83
CA GLY A 250 -1.73 -8.66 13.32
C GLY A 250 -2.20 -9.19 11.96
N LEU A 251 -3.50 -9.48 11.83
CA LEU A 251 -4.09 -9.93 10.56
C LEU A 251 -3.87 -8.91 9.42
N ARG A 252 -4.06 -7.62 9.71
CA ARG A 252 -3.85 -6.54 8.73
C ARG A 252 -2.38 -6.43 8.32
N GLU A 253 -1.45 -6.60 9.25
CA GLU A 253 -0.02 -6.61 8.95
C GLU A 253 0.37 -7.80 8.06
N GLU A 254 -0.21 -8.98 8.29
CA GLU A 254 -0.04 -10.16 7.43
C GLU A 254 -0.55 -9.89 5.99
N VAL A 255 -1.75 -9.31 5.83
CA VAL A 255 -2.26 -8.87 4.51
C VAL A 255 -1.31 -7.88 3.84
N GLY A 256 -0.80 -6.92 4.61
CA GLY A 256 0.16 -5.92 4.11
C GLY A 256 1.45 -6.55 3.58
N ALA A 257 1.96 -7.57 4.26
CA ALA A 257 3.13 -8.32 3.83
C ALA A 257 2.88 -9.10 2.53
N VAL A 258 1.70 -9.70 2.38
CA VAL A 258 1.29 -10.42 1.16
C VAL A 258 1.23 -9.45 -0.02
N ALA A 259 0.61 -8.29 0.18
CA ALA A 259 0.49 -7.27 -0.84
C ALA A 259 1.85 -6.69 -1.28
N ALA A 260 2.78 -6.55 -0.34
CA ALA A 260 4.16 -6.17 -0.62
C ALA A 260 4.89 -7.25 -1.46
N GLY A 261 4.71 -8.52 -1.11
CA GLY A 261 5.28 -9.65 -1.87
C GLY A 261 4.78 -9.74 -3.31
N ILE A 262 3.51 -9.41 -3.56
CA ILE A 262 2.96 -9.30 -4.92
C ILE A 262 3.61 -8.13 -5.68
N SER A 263 3.87 -7.00 -5.02
CA SER A 263 4.44 -5.80 -5.66
C SER A 263 5.93 -5.98 -6.03
N GLU A 264 6.72 -6.65 -5.18
CA GLU A 264 8.15 -6.94 -5.46
C GLU A 264 8.34 -7.77 -6.74
N ALA A 265 7.33 -8.54 -7.13
CA ALA A 265 7.34 -9.32 -8.37
C ALA A 265 7.42 -8.46 -9.63
N TYR A 266 6.81 -7.28 -9.61
CA TYR A 266 6.76 -6.36 -10.74
C TYR A 266 7.96 -5.41 -10.76
N GLU A 267 8.57 -5.14 -9.61
CA GLU A 267 9.66 -4.17 -9.46
C GLU A 267 11.06 -4.75 -9.69
N ARG A 268 11.19 -6.03 -10.07
CA ARG A 268 12.48 -6.61 -10.48
C ARG A 268 12.60 -6.71 -12.00
N PRO A 269 12.88 -5.61 -12.71
CA PRO A 269 13.43 -5.70 -14.05
C PRO A 269 14.89 -6.16 -13.93
N ASP A 270 15.24 -7.05 -14.84
CA ASP A 270 16.55 -7.67 -15.03
C ASP A 270 17.71 -6.64 -14.98
N PRO A 271 18.76 -6.85 -14.17
CA PRO A 271 20.02 -6.14 -14.32
C PRO A 271 20.75 -6.67 -15.57
N ALA A 272 20.35 -6.22 -16.76
CA ALA A 272 21.10 -6.44 -17.99
C ALA A 272 21.50 -5.10 -18.63
N GLY A 273 22.80 -4.79 -18.60
CA GLY A 273 23.35 -3.64 -19.31
C GLY A 273 24.78 -3.21 -18.95
N ALA A 274 25.72 -4.14 -18.68
CA ALA A 274 27.17 -3.91 -18.79
C ALA A 274 27.90 -5.22 -19.10
#